data_AF-A0A2E7UF74-F1
#
_entry.id   AF-A0A2E7UF74-F1
#
_cell.length_a   1.000
_cell.length_b   1.000
_cell.length_c   1.000
_cell.angle_alpha   90.00
_cell.angle_beta   90.00
_cell.angle_gamma   90.00
#
_symmetry.space_group_name_H-M   'P 1'
#
loop_
_entity.id
_entity.type
_entity.pdbx_description
1 polymer ?
#
loop_
_entity_poly.entity_id
_entity_poly.type
_entity_poly.pdbx_seq_one_letter_code
_entity_poly.pdbx_strand_id
1 'polypeptide(L)'
;MATTETTARAPARKRLWPRILLVLLLVLASIAAIAWFANRTAINGYAVTGASYAARVGCSCRYIGGRSIGDCAKDKVAGMEMVSLSDDPSTRSVTASFPLVASQTATYREGYGCVLEEWED
;
A
#
# COMPACT_ATOMS: atom_id res chain seq x y z
N MET A 1 -71.11 -16.66 -25.80
CA MET A 1 -70.36 -15.41 -25.57
C MET A 1 -68.98 -15.81 -25.08
N ALA A 2 -67.96 -15.59 -25.91
CA ALA A 2 -66.60 -16.07 -25.68
C ALA A 2 -65.84 -15.16 -24.70
N THR A 3 -65.10 -15.83 -23.82
CA THR A 3 -64.15 -15.32 -22.82
C THR A 3 -62.93 -14.68 -23.46
N THR A 4 -62.34 -13.66 -22.82
CA THR A 4 -60.87 -13.55 -22.69
C THR A 4 -60.52 -12.66 -21.50
N GLU A 5 -59.99 -13.27 -20.43
CA GLU A 5 -59.20 -12.56 -19.43
C GLU A 5 -57.80 -12.30 -19.99
N THR A 6 -57.39 -11.03 -20.03
CA THR A 6 -56.03 -10.63 -20.40
C THR A 6 -55.11 -10.77 -19.20
N THR A 7 -54.33 -11.85 -19.13
CA THR A 7 -53.23 -11.98 -18.15
C THR A 7 -52.01 -11.16 -18.60
N ALA A 8 -51.81 -9.99 -18.01
CA ALA A 8 -50.60 -9.19 -18.21
C ALA A 8 -49.40 -9.85 -17.50
N ARG A 9 -48.43 -10.35 -18.28
CA ARG A 9 -47.20 -10.97 -17.78
C ARG A 9 -46.21 -9.88 -17.38
N ALA A 10 -45.90 -9.75 -16.08
CA ALA A 10 -44.93 -8.78 -15.57
C ALA A 10 -43.53 -8.98 -16.20
N PRO A 11 -42.80 -7.91 -16.54
CA PRO A 11 -41.57 -8.02 -17.31
C PRO A 11 -40.43 -8.60 -16.46
N ALA A 12 -39.68 -9.54 -17.06
CA ALA A 12 -38.52 -10.24 -16.52
C ALA A 12 -37.26 -9.35 -16.29
N ARG A 13 -37.45 -8.09 -15.90
CA ARG A 13 -36.41 -7.05 -15.82
C ARG A 13 -35.44 -7.27 -14.66
N LYS A 14 -35.83 -8.02 -13.61
CA LYS A 14 -35.02 -8.24 -12.40
C LYS A 14 -33.84 -9.22 -12.58
N ARG A 15 -33.82 -10.04 -13.64
CA ARG A 15 -32.81 -11.11 -13.81
C ARG A 15 -31.57 -10.72 -14.63
N LEU A 16 -31.64 -9.62 -15.39
CA LEU A 16 -30.55 -9.15 -16.26
C LEU A 16 -29.59 -8.18 -15.56
N TRP A 17 -30.09 -7.37 -14.62
CA TRP A 17 -29.28 -6.47 -13.80
C TRP A 17 -28.12 -7.13 -13.03
N PRO A 18 -28.33 -8.26 -12.31
CA PRO A 18 -27.21 -8.92 -11.62
C PRO A 18 -26.15 -9.44 -12.60
N ARG A 19 -26.54 -9.84 -13.82
CA ARG A 19 -25.59 -10.27 -14.86
C ARG A 19 -24.78 -9.12 -15.42
N ILE A 20 -25.41 -7.97 -15.65
CA ILE A 20 -24.72 -6.75 -16.13
C ILE A 20 -23.75 -6.25 -15.05
N LEU A 21 -24.16 -6.22 -13.78
CA LEU A 21 -23.28 -5.86 -12.67
C LEU A 21 -22.09 -6.81 -12.55
N LEU A 22 -22.32 -8.12 -12.72
CA LEU A 22 -21.25 -9.11 -12.68
C LEU A 22 -20.27 -8.94 -13.84
N VAL A 23 -20.75 -8.71 -15.06
CA VAL A 23 -19.88 -8.42 -16.22
C VAL A 23 -19.09 -7.14 -15.99
N LEU A 24 -19.71 -6.07 -15.48
CA LEU A 24 -19.02 -4.83 -15.16
C LEU A 24 -17.92 -5.05 -14.11
N LEU A 25 -18.21 -5.80 -13.04
CA LEU A 25 -17.23 -6.16 -12.01
C LEU A 25 -16.05 -6.95 -12.59
N LEU A 26 -16.32 -7.92 -13.46
CA LEU A 26 -15.26 -8.70 -14.12
C LEU A 26 -14.39 -7.84 -15.02
N VAL A 27 -14.99 -6.91 -15.78
CA VAL A 27 -14.25 -5.96 -16.61
C VAL A 27 -13.36 -5.07 -15.75
N LEU A 28 -13.90 -4.47 -14.67
CA LEU A 28 -13.12 -3.66 -13.75
C LEU A 28 -11.98 -4.44 -13.09
N ALA A 29 -12.25 -5.66 -12.63
CA ALA A 29 -11.24 -6.54 -12.05
C ALA A 29 -10.13 -6.88 -13.07
N SER A 30 -10.49 -7.15 -14.32
CA SER A 30 -9.51 -7.43 -15.38
C SER A 30 -8.63 -6.22 -15.71
N ILE A 31 -9.19 -5.02 -15.77
CA ILE A 31 -8.42 -3.77 -15.98
C ILE A 31 -7.47 -3.55 -14.81
N ALA A 32 -7.96 -3.68 -13.57
CA ALA A 32 -7.14 -3.55 -12.37
C ALA A 32 -6.00 -4.57 -12.33
N ALA A 33 -6.27 -5.83 -12.71
CA ALA A 33 -5.26 -6.86 -12.78
C ALA A 33 -4.18 -6.53 -13.83
N ILE A 34 -4.57 -6.12 -15.04
CA ILE A 34 -3.62 -5.74 -16.10
C ILE A 34 -2.76 -4.56 -15.64
N ALA A 35 -3.38 -3.53 -15.06
CA ALA A 35 -2.64 -2.38 -14.54
C ALA A 35 -1.67 -2.76 -13.42
N TRP A 36 -2.07 -3.66 -12.51
CA TRP A 36 -1.20 -4.16 -11.45
C TRP A 36 -0.02 -4.95 -12.02
N PHE A 37 -0.27 -5.93 -12.90
CA PHE A 37 0.78 -6.75 -13.48
C PHE A 37 1.77 -5.94 -14.33
N ALA A 38 1.30 -4.91 -15.04
CA ALA A 38 2.16 -4.02 -15.80
C ALA A 38 3.05 -3.14 -14.91
N ASN A 39 2.56 -2.71 -13.74
CA ASN A 39 3.25 -1.75 -12.89
C ASN A 39 3.90 -2.34 -11.63
N ARG A 40 3.76 -3.65 -11.38
CA ARG A 40 4.25 -4.32 -10.15
C ARG A 40 5.71 -4.04 -9.83
N THR A 41 6.58 -4.00 -10.83
CA THR A 41 8.02 -3.81 -10.65
C THR A 41 8.33 -2.38 -10.23
N ALA A 42 7.69 -1.40 -10.85
CA ALA A 42 7.78 -0.01 -10.47
C ALA A 42 7.24 0.21 -9.05
N ILE A 43 6.05 -0.32 -8.73
CA ILE A 43 5.43 -0.18 -7.40
C ILE A 43 6.35 -0.75 -6.32
N ASN A 44 6.84 -1.97 -6.50
CA ASN A 44 7.77 -2.58 -5.55
C ASN A 44 9.08 -1.79 -5.43
N GLY A 45 9.66 -1.37 -6.55
CA GLY A 45 10.90 -0.59 -6.56
C GLY A 45 10.78 0.73 -5.80
N TYR A 46 9.71 1.48 -6.03
CA TYR A 46 9.44 2.74 -5.31
C TYR A 46 9.14 2.49 -3.83
N ALA A 47 8.36 1.46 -3.50
CA ALA A 47 8.04 1.12 -2.12
C ALA A 47 9.28 0.72 -1.32
N VAL A 48 10.13 -0.15 -1.87
CA VAL A 48 11.39 -0.59 -1.23
C VAL A 48 12.36 0.58 -1.10
N THR A 49 12.52 1.39 -2.15
CA THR A 49 13.42 2.56 -2.11
C THR A 49 12.93 3.59 -1.09
N GLY A 50 11.64 3.89 -1.10
CA GLY A 50 11.01 4.81 -0.16
C GLY A 50 11.16 4.33 1.28
N ALA A 51 10.85 3.06 1.55
CA ALA A 51 11.03 2.47 2.88
C ALA A 51 12.50 2.49 3.31
N SER A 52 13.44 2.08 2.44
CA SER A 52 14.88 2.09 2.74
C SER A 52 15.38 3.49 3.11
N TYR A 53 15.00 4.49 2.32
CA TYR A 53 15.36 5.88 2.58
C TYR A 53 14.75 6.38 3.89
N ALA A 54 13.45 6.14 4.11
CA ALA A 54 12.77 6.57 5.33
C ALA A 54 13.36 5.93 6.59
N ALA A 55 13.67 4.63 6.55
CA ALA A 55 14.25 3.92 7.68
C ALA A 55 15.59 4.53 8.06
N ARG A 56 16.48 4.73 7.08
CA ARG A 56 17.81 5.29 7.32
C ARG A 56 17.77 6.73 7.82
N VAL A 57 16.98 7.59 7.17
CA VAL A 57 16.83 9.01 7.55
C VAL A 57 16.13 9.13 8.90
N GLY A 58 15.06 8.37 9.12
CA GLY A 58 14.32 8.31 10.38
C GLY A 58 15.19 7.86 11.55
N CYS A 59 15.97 6.78 11.37
CA CYS A 59 16.96 6.34 12.35
C CYS A 59 17.99 7.44 12.64
N SER A 60 18.51 8.09 11.60
CA SER A 60 19.54 9.13 11.78
C SER A 60 18.97 10.32 12.54
N CYS A 61 17.77 10.78 12.17
CA CYS A 61 17.07 11.84 12.89
C CYS A 61 16.80 11.47 14.36
N ARG A 62 16.43 10.21 14.64
CA ARG A 62 16.07 9.75 15.97
C ARG A 62 17.27 9.53 16.90
N TYR A 63 18.31 8.85 16.43
CA TYR A 63 19.43 8.38 17.24
C TYR A 63 20.67 9.25 17.13
N ILE A 64 20.88 9.92 15.99
CA ILE A 64 21.99 10.87 15.80
C ILE A 64 21.49 12.30 16.07
N GLY A 65 20.32 12.65 15.54
CA GLY A 65 19.71 13.96 15.71
C GLY A 65 18.94 14.17 17.03
N GLY A 66 18.68 13.09 17.79
CA GLY A 66 18.03 13.16 19.10
C GLY A 66 16.57 13.64 19.07
N ARG A 67 15.91 13.64 17.90
CA ARG A 67 14.51 14.09 17.75
C ARG A 67 13.53 12.96 18.04
N SER A 68 12.28 13.31 18.34
CA SER A 68 11.19 12.32 18.44
C SER A 68 10.91 11.68 17.08
N ILE A 69 10.47 10.42 17.04
CA ILE A 69 10.13 9.76 15.77
C ILE A 69 9.01 10.48 15.00
N GLY A 70 8.07 11.11 15.71
CA GLY A 70 7.02 11.92 15.12
C GLY A 70 7.55 13.17 14.42
N ASP A 71 8.62 13.77 14.93
CA ASP A 71 9.31 14.86 14.22
C ASP A 71 10.10 14.34 13.02
N CYS A 72 10.73 13.17 13.13
CA CYS A 72 11.47 12.55 12.03
C CYS A 72 10.58 12.19 10.84
N ALA A 73 9.29 11.92 11.07
CA ALA A 73 8.32 11.70 9.99
C ALA A 73 8.14 12.92 9.06
N LYS A 74 8.52 14.12 9.49
CA LYS A 74 8.50 15.35 8.67
C LYS A 74 9.64 15.38 7.64
N ASP A 75 10.67 14.57 7.82
CA ASP A 75 11.85 14.52 6.94
C ASP A 75 11.63 13.57 5.73
N LYS A 76 10.41 13.02 5.60
CA LYS A 76 9.98 12.23 4.44
C LYS A 76 9.92 13.11 3.19
N VAL A 77 10.38 12.60 2.06
CA VAL A 77 10.31 13.30 0.77
C VAL A 77 8.95 13.08 0.09
N ALA A 78 8.66 13.88 -0.93
CA ALA A 78 7.45 13.73 -1.73
C ALA A 78 7.31 12.30 -2.29
N GLY A 79 6.10 11.74 -2.22
CA GLY A 79 5.84 10.35 -2.60
C GLY A 79 5.97 9.33 -1.45
N MET A 80 6.35 9.75 -0.25
CA MET A 80 6.46 8.91 0.94
C MET A 80 5.35 9.15 1.97
N GLU A 81 4.24 9.74 1.55
CA GLU A 81 3.12 10.08 2.42
C GLU A 81 2.56 8.82 3.10
N MET A 82 2.50 7.71 2.35
CA MET A 82 2.04 6.42 2.84
C MET A 82 3.07 5.65 3.68
N VAL A 83 4.34 6.07 3.69
CA VAL A 83 5.36 5.38 4.50
C VAL A 83 5.16 5.72 5.98
N SER A 84 4.96 4.70 6.80
CA SER A 84 4.96 4.82 8.25
C SER A 84 6.36 4.60 8.82
N LEU A 85 6.65 5.23 9.95
CA LEU A 85 7.88 5.02 10.72
C LEU A 85 7.52 4.46 12.09
N SER A 86 8.29 3.46 12.53
CA SER A 86 8.20 2.86 13.85
C SER A 86 9.59 2.85 14.49
N ASP A 87 9.68 3.29 15.73
CA ASP A 87 10.93 3.35 16.51
C ASP A 87 10.96 2.19 17.50
N ASP A 88 12.06 1.44 17.53
CA ASP A 88 12.36 0.46 18.59
C ASP A 88 13.61 0.90 19.38
N PRO A 89 13.41 1.55 20.54
CA PRO A 89 14.49 2.00 21.42
C PRO A 89 15.36 0.88 21.98
N SER A 90 14.86 -0.36 22.05
CA SER A 90 15.58 -1.48 22.67
C SER A 90 16.73 -1.95 21.78
N THR A 91 16.49 -2.01 20.48
CA THR A 91 17.47 -2.40 19.45
C THR A 91 18.15 -1.18 18.82
N ARG A 92 17.69 0.04 19.15
CA ARG A 92 18.10 1.30 18.53
C ARG A 92 17.87 1.30 17.02
N SER A 93 16.70 0.82 16.61
CA SER A 93 16.32 0.66 15.21
C SER A 93 15.08 1.47 14.86
N VAL A 94 14.95 1.81 13.58
CA VAL A 94 13.75 2.41 13.01
C VAL A 94 13.32 1.59 11.80
N THR A 95 12.06 1.17 11.81
CA THR A 95 11.42 0.44 10.72
C THR A 95 10.52 1.39 9.95
N ALA A 96 10.69 1.41 8.63
CA ALA A 96 9.83 2.11 7.71
C ALA A 96 9.01 1.12 6.88
N SER A 97 7.71 1.33 6.77
CA SER A 97 6.82 0.41 6.06
C SER A 97 5.95 1.14 5.06
N PHE A 98 5.98 0.67 3.82
CA PHE A 98 5.01 1.01 2.80
C PHE A 98 3.87 -0.02 2.84
N PRO A 99 2.61 0.40 3.01
CA PRO A 99 1.50 -0.51 3.26
C PRO A 99 1.43 -1.67 2.27
N LEU A 100 1.46 -2.90 2.79
CA LEU A 100 1.29 -4.16 2.04
C LEU A 100 2.35 -4.47 0.98
N VAL A 101 3.39 -3.64 0.80
CA VAL A 101 4.36 -3.80 -0.29
C VAL A 101 5.78 -4.00 0.23
N ALA A 102 6.27 -3.15 1.13
CA ALA A 102 7.66 -3.18 1.56
C ALA A 102 7.81 -2.74 3.01
N SER A 103 8.77 -3.34 3.72
CA SER A 103 9.23 -2.90 5.03
C SER A 103 10.74 -2.96 5.06
N GLN A 104 11.38 -1.95 5.63
CA GLN A 104 12.83 -1.84 5.72
C GLN A 104 13.22 -1.29 7.08
N THR A 105 14.29 -1.81 7.65
CA THR A 105 14.75 -1.43 9.00
C THR A 105 16.16 -0.88 8.93
N ALA A 106 16.42 0.18 9.69
CA ALA A 106 17.76 0.71 9.87
C ALA A 106 18.10 0.74 11.35
N THR A 107 19.27 0.22 11.68
CA THR A 107 19.75 0.05 13.04
C THR A 107 20.96 0.92 13.28
N TYR A 108 20.91 1.70 14.36
CA TYR A 108 22.02 2.55 14.77
C TYR A 108 23.16 1.71 15.33
N ARG A 109 24.36 1.88 14.76
CA ARG A 109 25.61 1.27 15.22
C ARG A 109 26.62 2.37 15.53
N GLU A 110 27.18 2.33 16.72
CA GLU A 110 28.19 3.30 17.14
C GLU A 110 29.38 3.31 16.16
N GLY A 111 29.82 4.49 15.75
CA GLY A 111 30.87 4.69 14.74
C GLY A 111 30.39 4.61 13.28
N TYR A 112 29.42 3.76 12.96
CA TYR A 112 28.88 3.61 11.58
C TYR A 112 27.65 4.49 11.32
N GLY A 113 26.96 4.93 12.37
CA GLY A 113 25.69 5.63 12.28
C GLY A 113 24.53 4.67 12.00
N CYS A 114 23.51 5.14 11.30
CA CYS A 114 22.35 4.31 10.94
C CYS A 114 22.61 3.52 9.66
N VAL A 115 22.60 2.20 9.79
CA VAL A 115 22.86 1.25 8.72
C VAL A 115 21.58 0.48 8.44
N LEU A 116 21.22 0.31 7.16
CA LEU A 116 20.11 -0.54 6.77
C LEU A 116 20.43 -2.00 7.12
N GLU A 117 19.42 -2.71 7.60
CA GLU A 117 19.49 -4.15 7.76
C GLU A 117 19.56 -4.84 6.40
N GLU A 118 19.96 -6.10 6.42
CA GLU A 118 20.02 -6.90 5.20
C GLU A 118 18.64 -6.99 4.58
N TRP A 119 18.58 -6.90 3.25
CA TRP A 119 17.32 -6.96 2.53
C TRP A 119 16.85 -8.41 2.53
N GLU A 120 15.65 -8.64 3.05
CA GLU A 120 14.97 -9.93 2.94
C GLU A 120 14.26 -10.00 1.57
N ASP A 121 14.59 -11.04 0.78
CA ASP A 121 14.04 -11.30 -0.57
C ASP A 121 12.56 -11.75 -0.55
#